data_AF-X1FPQ3-F1
#
_entry.id   AF-X1FPQ3-F1
#
_cell.length_a   1.000
_cell.length_b   1.000
_cell.length_c   1.000
_cell.angle_alpha   90.00
_cell.angle_beta   90.00
_cell.angle_gamma   90.00
#
_symmetry.space_group_name_H-M   'P 1'
#
loop_
_entity.id
_entity.type
_entity.pdbx_description
1 polymer ?
#
loop_
_entity_poly.entity_id
_entity_poly.type
_entity_poly.pdbx_seq_one_letter_code
_entity_poly.pdbx_strand_id
1 'polypeptide(L)'
;MAKGRKTRIRLVINEIDPVPLMKDFNTFITYLVENKPYLTRRKQFFSPKDLHQINQLMSSPNKENTPRTNQELYPLLHLFYHLIFYGKLFEKVSVGSQKVRIQKTNRMEGYLALTSTEKYFLYLFDFGDEWHFYVRLVEIKKEHPEFSEPEVIESKGEAPEQYSYWE
;
A
#
# COMPACT_ATOMS: atom_id res chain seq x y z
N MET A 1 -39.92 -19.04 -19.58
CA MET A 1 -39.01 -18.93 -18.42
C MET A 1 -37.82 -18.06 -18.81
N ALA A 2 -37.66 -16.88 -18.21
CA ALA A 2 -36.59 -15.95 -18.54
C ALA A 2 -35.33 -16.26 -17.72
N LYS A 3 -34.22 -16.62 -18.38
CA LYS A 3 -32.89 -16.71 -17.77
C LYS A 3 -32.48 -15.29 -17.32
N GLY A 4 -32.47 -15.06 -16.01
CA GLY A 4 -31.95 -13.81 -15.43
C GLY A 4 -30.49 -13.63 -15.83
N ARG A 5 -30.18 -12.53 -16.53
CA ARG A 5 -28.80 -12.10 -16.78
C ARG A 5 -28.17 -11.78 -15.43
N LYS A 6 -27.24 -12.62 -14.95
CA LYS A 6 -26.31 -12.26 -13.88
C LYS A 6 -25.47 -11.10 -14.42
N THR A 7 -25.77 -9.88 -13.99
CA THR A 7 -24.91 -8.72 -14.25
C THR A 7 -23.57 -8.98 -13.58
N ARG A 8 -22.50 -9.25 -14.34
CA ARG A 8 -21.14 -9.27 -13.80
C ARG A 8 -20.82 -7.86 -13.32
N ILE A 9 -20.72 -7.65 -12.02
CA ILE A 9 -20.19 -6.41 -11.46
C ILE A 9 -18.71 -6.37 -11.85
N ARG A 10 -18.35 -5.53 -12.81
CA ARG A 10 -16.94 -5.23 -13.08
C ARG A 10 -16.47 -4.30 -11.97
N LEU A 11 -15.61 -4.80 -11.09
CA LEU A 11 -14.89 -3.97 -10.13
C LEU A 11 -13.95 -3.04 -10.92
N VAL A 12 -14.12 -1.72 -10.79
CA VAL A 12 -13.26 -0.73 -11.43
C VAL A 12 -12.38 -0.10 -10.35
N ILE A 13 -11.11 -0.45 -10.34
CA ILE A 13 -10.17 0.11 -9.37
C ILE A 13 -9.64 1.44 -9.90
N ASN A 14 -9.91 2.52 -9.17
CA ASN A 14 -9.39 3.85 -9.46
C ASN A 14 -8.92 4.54 -8.16
N GLU A 15 -8.69 5.85 -8.19
CA GLU A 15 -8.17 6.56 -7.00
C GLU A 15 -9.17 6.65 -5.83
N ILE A 16 -10.46 6.46 -6.10
CA ILE A 16 -11.56 6.70 -5.16
C ILE A 16 -12.37 5.42 -4.89
N ASP A 17 -12.47 4.52 -5.86
CA ASP A 17 -13.23 3.26 -5.81
C ASP A 17 -12.28 2.04 -5.77
N PRO A 18 -12.51 1.03 -4.91
CA PRO A 18 -13.62 0.86 -3.95
C PRO A 18 -13.52 1.73 -2.69
N VAL A 19 -12.33 2.25 -2.38
CA VAL A 19 -12.06 3.15 -1.26
C VAL A 19 -10.99 4.16 -1.68
N PRO A 20 -10.95 5.38 -1.10
CA PRO A 20 -9.99 6.42 -1.47
C PRO A 20 -8.55 6.15 -0.98
N LEU A 21 -8.22 4.88 -0.71
CA LEU A 21 -6.92 4.44 -0.18
C LEU A 21 -5.76 4.87 -1.08
N MET A 22 -5.93 4.79 -2.40
CA MET A 22 -4.88 5.17 -3.36
C MET A 22 -4.65 6.68 -3.33
N LYS A 23 -5.74 7.46 -3.33
CA LYS A 23 -5.68 8.92 -3.21
C LYS A 23 -5.01 9.34 -1.90
N ASP A 24 -5.41 8.74 -0.78
CA ASP A 24 -4.89 9.06 0.55
C ASP A 24 -3.40 8.68 0.67
N PHE A 25 -3.00 7.53 0.12
CA PHE A 25 -1.59 7.17 0.08
C PHE A 25 -0.78 8.12 -0.80
N ASN A 26 -1.27 8.47 -2.00
CA ASN A 26 -0.60 9.46 -2.85
C ASN A 26 -0.47 10.82 -2.13
N THR A 27 -1.50 11.24 -1.40
CA THR A 27 -1.50 12.47 -0.61
C THR A 27 -0.45 12.41 0.51
N PHE A 28 -0.36 11.27 1.18
CA PHE A 28 0.67 10.98 2.18
C PHE A 28 2.08 11.08 1.59
N ILE A 29 2.34 10.41 0.45
CA ILE A 29 3.65 10.44 -0.23
C ILE A 29 4.02 11.86 -0.66
N THR A 30 3.09 12.60 -1.27
CA THR A 30 3.30 13.99 -1.68
C THR A 30 3.72 14.86 -0.50
N TYR A 31 3.00 14.76 0.63
CA TYR A 31 3.38 15.48 1.84
C TYR A 31 4.82 15.15 2.29
N LEU A 32 5.21 13.87 2.27
CA LEU A 32 6.55 13.45 2.67
C LEU A 32 7.65 14.00 1.76
N VAL A 33 7.42 14.02 0.44
CA VAL A 33 8.37 14.54 -0.54
C VAL A 33 8.58 16.05 -0.39
N GLU A 34 7.48 16.79 -0.18
CA GLU A 34 7.49 18.24 -0.05
C GLU A 34 8.06 18.70 1.29
N ASN A 35 7.60 18.10 2.40
CA ASN A 35 7.91 18.58 3.75
C ASN A 35 9.17 17.93 4.35
N LYS A 36 9.60 16.78 3.83
CA LYS A 36 10.80 16.02 4.27
C LYS A 36 10.89 15.91 5.81
N PRO A 37 9.86 15.38 6.48
CA PRO A 37 9.80 15.36 7.93
C PRO A 37 10.92 14.52 8.55
N TYR A 38 11.26 14.86 9.79
CA TYR A 38 12.19 14.07 10.60
C TYR A 38 11.43 12.99 11.36
N LEU A 39 12.13 11.88 11.63
CA LEU A 39 11.64 10.84 12.52
C LEU A 39 12.06 11.12 13.96
N THR A 40 11.17 10.80 14.89
CA THR A 40 11.41 10.89 16.33
C THR A 40 12.55 9.98 16.77
N ARG A 41 13.31 10.38 17.80
CA ARG A 41 14.53 9.66 18.19
C ARG A 41 14.30 8.22 18.67
N ARG A 42 13.26 7.99 19.47
CA ARG A 42 13.07 6.68 20.15
C ARG A 42 12.47 5.62 19.24
N LYS A 43 11.29 5.89 18.68
CA LYS A 43 10.56 4.94 17.84
C LYS A 43 10.82 5.12 16.34
N GLN A 44 11.50 6.21 15.94
CA GLN A 44 11.66 6.58 14.54
C GLN A 44 10.32 6.72 13.80
N PHE A 45 9.31 7.24 14.49
CA PHE A 45 8.00 7.58 13.94
C PHE A 45 7.93 9.04 13.52
N PHE A 46 6.96 9.39 12.68
CA PHE A 46 6.65 10.79 12.38
C PHE A 46 6.22 11.53 13.64
N SER A 47 6.47 12.84 13.66
CA SER A 47 6.10 13.67 14.80
C SER A 47 4.57 13.80 14.90
N PRO A 48 4.00 13.95 16.11
CA PRO A 48 2.56 14.22 16.27
C PRO A 48 2.07 15.44 15.48
N LYS A 49 2.93 16.45 15.28
CA LYS A 49 2.64 17.62 14.47
C LYS A 49 2.43 17.25 13.00
N ASP A 50 3.39 16.52 12.41
CA ASP A 50 3.31 16.12 11.00
C ASP A 50 2.13 15.16 10.79
N LEU A 51 1.94 14.18 11.69
CA LEU A 51 0.82 13.24 11.65
C LEU A 51 -0.53 13.95 11.68
N HIS A 52 -0.68 14.96 12.54
CA HIS A 52 -1.92 15.72 12.60
C HIS A 52 -2.15 16.51 11.31
N GLN A 53 -1.12 17.12 10.71
CA GLN A 53 -1.24 17.81 9.43
C GLN A 53 -1.65 16.85 8.31
N ILE A 54 -0.95 15.71 8.20
CA ILE A 54 -1.25 14.67 7.21
C ILE A 54 -2.68 14.16 7.38
N ASN A 55 -3.12 13.91 8.61
CA ASN A 55 -4.48 13.44 8.90
C ASN A 55 -5.54 14.41 8.35
N GLN A 56 -5.32 15.72 8.42
CA GLN A 56 -6.26 16.71 7.86
C GLN A 56 -6.34 16.68 6.32
N LEU A 57 -5.34 16.10 5.64
CA LEU A 57 -5.31 15.97 4.19
C LEU A 57 -5.98 14.68 3.69
N MET A 58 -6.24 13.72 4.57
CA MET A 58 -6.86 12.44 4.21
C MET A 58 -8.32 12.63 3.77
N SER A 59 -8.85 11.71 2.98
CA SER A 59 -10.24 11.75 2.53
C SER A 59 -11.24 11.55 3.68
N SER A 60 -10.83 10.91 4.78
CA SER A 60 -11.62 10.80 6.02
C SER A 60 -10.73 11.04 7.24
N PRO A 61 -10.44 12.30 7.58
CA PRO A 61 -9.62 12.64 8.74
C PRO A 61 -10.24 12.09 10.03
N ASN A 62 -9.44 11.43 10.86
CA ASN A 62 -9.92 11.02 12.18
C ASN A 62 -9.96 12.25 13.10
N LYS A 63 -11.18 12.62 13.51
CA LYS A 63 -11.46 13.81 14.33
C LYS A 63 -11.04 13.66 15.80
N GLU A 64 -10.89 12.44 16.29
CA GLU A 64 -10.46 12.19 17.66
C GLU A 64 -8.95 12.38 17.84
N ASN A 65 -8.20 12.39 16.72
CA ASN A 65 -6.77 12.57 16.77
C ASN A 65 -6.37 14.04 16.92
N THR A 66 -5.56 14.32 17.94
CA THR A 66 -5.08 15.66 18.29
C THR A 66 -3.62 15.85 17.84
N PRO A 67 -3.09 17.08 17.86
CA PRO A 67 -1.66 17.33 17.63
C PRO A 67 -0.69 16.65 18.62
N ARG A 68 -1.20 15.90 19.61
CA ARG A 68 -0.43 15.12 20.59
C ARG A 68 -0.60 13.63 20.43
N THR A 69 -1.47 13.19 19.51
CA THR A 69 -1.73 11.76 19.30
C THR A 69 -0.49 11.09 18.70
N ASN A 70 -0.13 9.92 19.23
CA ASN A 70 1.03 9.16 18.76
C ASN A 70 0.69 8.38 17.47
N GLN A 71 1.69 8.08 16.64
CA GLN A 71 1.52 7.42 15.35
C GLN A 71 0.72 6.11 15.41
N GLU A 72 0.94 5.29 16.44
CA GLU A 72 0.25 4.00 16.62
C GLU A 72 -1.28 4.15 16.76
N LEU A 73 -1.75 5.33 17.15
CA LEU A 73 -3.18 5.66 17.28
C LEU A 73 -3.77 6.32 16.03
N TYR A 74 -3.00 6.40 14.94
CA TYR A 74 -3.48 6.72 13.59
C TYR A 74 -3.44 5.46 12.73
N PRO A 75 -4.44 4.56 12.76
CA PRO A 75 -4.35 3.26 12.07
C PRO A 75 -3.97 3.38 10.59
N LEU A 76 -4.61 4.31 9.85
CA LEU A 76 -4.32 4.53 8.43
C LEU A 76 -2.90 5.08 8.20
N LEU A 77 -2.48 6.10 8.95
CA LEU A 77 -1.14 6.69 8.77
C LEU A 77 -0.03 5.75 9.27
N HIS A 78 -0.33 4.92 10.27
CA HIS A 78 0.57 3.89 10.77
C HIS A 78 0.76 2.80 9.72
N LEU A 79 -0.32 2.38 9.05
CA LEU A 79 -0.27 1.50 7.90
C LEU A 79 0.61 2.07 6.77
N PHE A 80 0.36 3.33 6.40
CA PHE A 80 1.13 4.01 5.36
C PHE A 80 2.61 4.16 5.70
N TYR A 81 2.93 4.44 6.97
CA TYR A 81 4.31 4.43 7.46
C TYR A 81 4.98 3.08 7.20
N HIS A 82 4.33 1.96 7.51
CA HIS A 82 4.92 0.64 7.27
C HIS A 82 5.07 0.34 5.78
N LEU A 83 4.07 0.71 4.97
CA LEU A 83 4.11 0.54 3.52
C LEU A 83 5.30 1.22 2.85
N ILE A 84 5.61 2.45 3.24
CA ILE A 84 6.72 3.16 2.61
C ILE A 84 8.08 2.55 2.93
N PHE A 85 8.23 1.96 4.12
CA PHE A 85 9.51 1.39 4.56
C PHE A 85 9.67 -0.07 4.13
N TYR A 86 8.67 -0.92 4.33
CA TYR A 86 8.71 -2.32 3.84
C TYR A 86 8.62 -2.40 2.32
N GLY A 87 7.80 -1.54 1.71
CA GLY A 87 7.80 -1.35 0.26
C GLY A 87 9.07 -0.70 -0.30
N LYS A 88 10.04 -0.34 0.57
CA LYS A 88 11.33 0.29 0.25
C LYS A 88 11.19 1.51 -0.65
N LEU A 89 10.08 2.25 -0.53
CA LEU A 89 9.82 3.49 -1.26
C LEU A 89 10.57 4.67 -0.63
N PHE A 90 10.74 4.60 0.69
CA PHE A 90 11.58 5.49 1.47
C PHE A 90 12.54 4.67 2.33
N GLU A 91 13.68 5.26 2.63
CA GLU A 91 14.66 4.74 3.56
C GLU A 91 14.92 5.74 4.69
N LYS A 92 15.40 5.22 5.82
CA LYS A 92 15.76 6.02 6.98
C LYS A 92 17.23 6.38 6.91
N VAL A 93 17.54 7.66 6.89
CA VAL A 93 18.91 8.16 6.77
C VAL A 93 19.27 8.96 8.00
N SER A 94 20.35 8.55 8.67
CA SER A 94 20.92 9.29 9.79
C SER A 94 21.57 10.57 9.29
N VAL A 95 21.15 11.70 9.86
CA VAL A 95 21.72 13.01 9.59
C VAL A 95 22.35 13.54 10.86
N GLY A 96 23.67 13.41 10.93
CA GLY A 96 24.44 13.66 12.15
C GLY A 96 24.17 12.63 13.24
N SER A 97 24.48 12.99 14.49
CA SER A 97 24.49 12.04 15.61
C SER A 97 23.11 11.74 16.22
N GLN A 98 22.06 12.52 15.92
CA GLN A 98 20.79 12.42 16.65
C GLN A 98 19.52 12.53 15.81
N LYS A 99 19.59 12.85 14.52
CA LYS A 99 18.41 13.07 13.69
C LYS A 99 18.32 12.01 12.61
N VAL A 100 17.13 11.45 12.40
CA VAL A 100 16.85 10.55 11.28
C VAL A 100 15.87 11.27 10.35
N ARG A 101 16.20 11.31 9.06
CA ARG A 101 15.33 11.82 8.00
C ARG A 101 14.86 10.65 7.15
N ILE A 102 13.80 10.90 6.40
CA ILE A 102 13.38 10.00 5.32
C ILE A 102 14.02 10.44 4.01
N GLN A 103 14.42 9.48 3.18
CA GLN A 103 14.93 9.71 1.83
C GLN A 103 14.16 8.84 0.85
N LYS A 104 13.74 9.42 -0.28
CA LYS A 104 13.11 8.69 -1.38
C LYS A 104 14.14 7.77 -2.02
N THR A 105 13.76 6.52 -2.30
CA THR A 105 14.60 5.55 -3.02
C THR A 105 14.27 5.54 -4.52
N ASN A 106 15.09 4.83 -5.31
CA ASN A 106 14.82 4.60 -6.74
C ASN A 106 13.55 3.76 -6.97
N ARG A 107 13.13 2.93 -5.99
CA ARG A 107 11.94 2.08 -6.11
C ARG A 107 10.64 2.89 -6.22
N MET A 108 10.65 4.13 -5.74
CA MET A 108 9.54 5.06 -5.88
C MET A 108 9.18 5.32 -7.34
N GLU A 109 10.15 5.38 -8.26
CA GLU A 109 9.87 5.59 -9.69
C GLU A 109 9.10 4.40 -10.27
N GLY A 110 9.51 3.18 -9.89
CA GLY A 110 8.78 1.96 -10.22
C GLY A 110 7.35 1.98 -9.68
N TYR A 111 7.15 2.35 -8.42
CA TYR A 111 5.82 2.50 -7.83
C TYR A 111 4.97 3.53 -8.59
N LEU A 112 5.52 4.70 -8.92
CA LEU A 112 4.78 5.76 -9.62
C LEU A 112 4.33 5.32 -11.02
N ALA A 113 5.13 4.51 -11.71
CA ALA A 113 4.82 3.96 -13.02
C ALA A 113 3.68 2.91 -13.03
N LEU A 114 3.34 2.34 -11.87
CA LEU A 114 2.24 1.39 -11.77
C LEU A 114 0.88 2.05 -12.01
N THR A 115 -0.01 1.31 -12.67
CA THR A 115 -1.44 1.63 -12.80
C THR A 115 -2.13 1.60 -11.43
N SER A 116 -3.30 2.23 -11.31
CA SER A 116 -4.07 2.23 -10.06
C SER A 116 -4.46 0.81 -9.61
N THR A 117 -4.71 -0.10 -10.56
CA THR A 117 -4.99 -1.50 -10.26
C THR A 117 -3.77 -2.21 -9.68
N GLU A 118 -2.60 -2.07 -10.31
CA GLU A 118 -1.35 -2.67 -9.81
C GLU A 118 -0.97 -2.13 -8.43
N LYS A 119 -1.11 -0.81 -8.21
CA LYS A 119 -0.92 -0.20 -6.89
C LYS A 119 -1.85 -0.82 -5.86
N TYR A 120 -3.14 -0.95 -6.18
CA TYR A 120 -4.13 -1.55 -5.28
C TYR A 120 -3.79 -3.01 -4.92
N PHE A 121 -3.40 -3.82 -5.89
CA PHE A 121 -2.98 -5.20 -5.64
C PHE A 121 -1.71 -5.30 -4.79
N LEU A 122 -0.73 -4.41 -5.01
CA LEU A 122 0.47 -4.33 -4.18
C LEU A 122 0.11 -4.17 -2.69
N TYR A 123 -0.88 -3.36 -2.36
CA TYR A 123 -1.33 -3.18 -0.97
C TYR A 123 -2.01 -4.42 -0.38
N LEU A 124 -2.79 -5.17 -1.17
CA LEU A 124 -3.54 -6.31 -0.65
C LEU A 124 -2.67 -7.55 -0.40
N PHE A 125 -1.54 -7.65 -1.09
CA PHE A 125 -0.82 -8.91 -1.21
C PHE A 125 0.43 -9.01 -0.33
N ASP A 126 0.99 -7.89 0.14
CA ASP A 126 2.26 -7.92 0.87
C ASP A 126 2.33 -6.92 2.03
N PHE A 127 1.98 -7.39 3.23
CA PHE A 127 2.19 -6.67 4.50
C PHE A 127 3.00 -7.48 5.53
N GLY A 128 3.44 -8.69 5.16
CA GLY A 128 4.13 -9.64 6.03
C GLY A 128 5.54 -9.93 5.54
N ASP A 129 5.75 -11.14 5.01
CA ASP A 129 7.08 -11.73 4.77
C ASP A 129 7.78 -11.29 3.44
N GLU A 130 7.33 -10.23 2.78
CA GLU A 130 7.92 -9.71 1.52
C GLU A 130 8.04 -10.76 0.40
N TRP A 131 6.94 -11.48 0.12
CA TRP A 131 6.93 -12.52 -0.91
C TRP A 131 7.13 -11.96 -2.32
N HIS A 132 8.16 -12.43 -3.02
CA HIS A 132 8.44 -12.05 -4.41
C HIS A 132 7.94 -13.13 -5.38
N PHE A 133 7.08 -12.74 -6.32
CA PHE A 133 6.54 -13.64 -7.34
C PHE A 133 7.05 -13.27 -8.72
N TYR A 134 7.57 -14.27 -9.44
CA TYR A 134 7.92 -14.13 -10.84
C TYR A 134 6.73 -14.52 -11.71
N VAL A 135 6.09 -13.53 -12.33
CA VAL A 135 4.98 -13.76 -13.27
C VAL A 135 5.53 -13.70 -14.70
N ARG A 136 5.26 -14.74 -15.49
CA ARG A 136 5.61 -14.80 -16.91
C ARG A 136 4.34 -14.99 -17.72
N LEU A 137 4.09 -14.09 -18.67
CA LEU A 137 3.07 -14.29 -19.69
C LEU A 137 3.53 -15.38 -20.65
N VAL A 138 2.81 -16.50 -20.70
CA VAL A 138 3.14 -17.63 -21.57
C VAL A 138 2.43 -17.52 -22.91
N GLU A 139 1.15 -17.17 -22.92
CA GLU A 139 0.34 -17.14 -24.14
C GLU A 139 -0.85 -16.18 -23.98
N ILE A 140 -1.22 -15.48 -25.06
CA ILE A 140 -2.50 -14.75 -25.17
C ILE A 140 -3.34 -15.47 -26.22
N LYS A 141 -4.42 -16.14 -25.79
CA LYS A 141 -5.37 -16.79 -26.69
C LYS A 141 -6.41 -15.77 -27.18
N LYS A 142 -6.53 -15.61 -28.50
CA LYS A 142 -7.47 -14.65 -29.13
C LYS A 142 -8.92 -15.13 -29.09
N GLU A 143 -9.15 -16.43 -29.00
CA GLU A 143 -10.47 -17.03 -28.84
C GLU A 143 -10.74 -17.21 -27.35
N HIS A 144 -11.79 -16.55 -26.87
CA HIS A 144 -12.29 -16.71 -25.51
C HIS A 144 -13.35 -17.83 -25.51
N PRO A 145 -13.09 -19.01 -24.93
CA PRO A 145 -14.12 -19.66 -24.13
C PRO A 145 -14.66 -18.63 -23.14
N GLU A 146 -15.96 -18.66 -22.83
CA GLU A 146 -16.52 -17.84 -21.74
C GLU A 146 -15.87 -18.25 -20.41
N PHE A 147 -14.66 -17.75 -20.13
CA PHE A 147 -14.04 -17.91 -18.83
C PHE A 147 -14.76 -16.98 -17.88
N SER A 148 -15.55 -17.56 -16.97
CA SER A 148 -16.17 -16.79 -15.90
C SER A 148 -15.19 -16.43 -14.81
N GLU A 149 -14.17 -17.26 -14.59
CA GLU A 149 -13.30 -17.19 -13.41
C GLU A 149 -11.89 -17.70 -13.75
N PRO A 150 -10.83 -17.19 -13.08
CA PRO A 150 -9.48 -17.71 -13.20
C PRO A 150 -9.39 -19.16 -12.66
N GLU A 151 -8.59 -19.99 -13.31
CA GLU A 151 -8.39 -21.41 -12.94
C GLU A 151 -6.90 -21.71 -12.77
N VAL A 152 -6.56 -22.51 -11.74
CA VAL A 152 -5.22 -23.07 -11.56
C VAL A 152 -5.12 -24.36 -12.39
N ILE A 153 -4.44 -24.27 -13.53
CA ILE A 153 -4.30 -25.42 -14.45
C ILE A 153 -3.17 -26.38 -14.05
N GLU A 154 -2.18 -25.90 -13.30
CA GLU A 154 -1.03 -26.69 -12.84
C GLU A 154 -0.45 -26.03 -11.58
N SER A 155 0.03 -26.85 -10.64
CA SER A 155 0.80 -26.38 -9.49
C SER A 155 1.97 -27.33 -9.25
N LYS A 156 3.10 -26.79 -8.79
CA LYS A 156 4.32 -27.56 -8.52
C LYS A 156 4.98 -27.06 -7.25
N GLY A 157 5.31 -28.01 -6.37
CA GLY A 157 5.84 -27.72 -5.04
C GLY A 157 4.73 -27.33 -4.06
N GLU A 158 5.12 -27.11 -2.82
CA GLU A 158 4.21 -26.59 -1.79
C GLU A 158 4.32 -25.07 -1.77
N ALA A 159 3.18 -24.41 -1.61
CA ALA A 159 3.20 -22.99 -1.32
C ALA A 159 3.93 -22.78 0.01
N PRO A 160 4.74 -21.72 0.14
CA PRO A 160 5.39 -21.45 1.39
C PRO A 160 4.37 -21.22 2.52
N GLU A 161 4.76 -21.56 3.74
CA GLU A 161 3.94 -21.34 4.92
C GLU A 161 3.61 -19.85 5.08
N GLN A 162 2.31 -19.52 5.06
CA GLN A 162 1.84 -18.15 5.14
C GLN A 162 1.35 -17.89 6.58
N TYR A 163 2.20 -17.22 7.37
CA TYR A 163 2.05 -16.94 8.81
C TYR A 163 2.09 -18.18 9.72
N SER A 164 3.16 -18.34 10.49
CA SER A 164 3.12 -19.17 11.71
C SER A 164 2.10 -18.54 12.65
N TYR A 165 1.03 -19.26 13.00
CA TYR A 165 0.17 -18.82 14.10
C TYR A 165 1.04 -18.62 15.35
N TRP A 166 0.91 -17.46 15.99
CA TRP A 166 1.58 -17.21 17.27
C TRP A 166 1.02 -18.20 18.31
N GLU A 167 1.89 -19.03 18.91
CA GLU A 167 1.69 -19.55 20.27
C GLU A 167 2.05 -18.48 21.30
#